data_AF-A0A4Q8URQ5-F1
#
_entry.id   AF-A0A4Q8URQ5-F1
#
_cell.length_a   1.000
_cell.length_b   1.000
_cell.length_c   1.000
_cell.angle_alpha   90.00
_cell.angle_beta   90.00
_cell.angle_gamma   90.00
#
_symmetry.space_group_name_H-M   'P 1'
#
loop_
_entity.id
_entity.type
_entity.pdbx_description
1 polymer ?
#
loop_
_entity_poly.entity_id
_entity_poly.type
_entity_poly.pdbx_seq_one_letter_code
_entity_poly.pdbx_strand_id
1 'polypeptide(L)'
;MEPASRTQTGLEKPDRADEVLTGMGASPGNACGPARTVHSIDEFSSVKPGDILVCRTTDPAWTPLFGVAAAIITETGGMLSHAAIVAREFGIPAVLGVTGALTRIRSGTVLEVNGTNGTVRPQPAHPGATP
;
A
#
# COMPACT_ATOMS: atom_id res chain seq x y z
N MET A 1 -8.30 -50.33 -22.76
CA MET A 1 -9.09 -49.26 -22.12
C MET A 1 -8.17 -48.65 -21.06
N GLU A 2 -7.48 -47.57 -21.42
CA GLU A 2 -6.65 -46.75 -20.54
C GLU A 2 -7.08 -45.28 -20.71
N PRO A 3 -6.80 -44.42 -19.71
CA PRO A 3 -7.56 -43.21 -19.42
C PRO A 3 -7.08 -41.98 -20.21
N ALA A 4 -8.03 -41.14 -20.63
CA ALA A 4 -7.73 -39.82 -21.18
C ALA A 4 -7.73 -38.77 -20.05
N SER A 5 -6.53 -38.29 -19.76
CA SER A 5 -6.15 -36.98 -19.25
C SER A 5 -7.21 -35.88 -19.28
N ARG A 6 -7.28 -35.13 -18.17
CA ARG A 6 -7.47 -33.67 -18.23
C ARG A 6 -6.57 -33.00 -17.18
N THR A 7 -5.41 -32.60 -17.65
CA THR A 7 -4.41 -31.78 -16.93
C THR A 7 -4.71 -30.31 -17.21
N GLN A 8 -4.82 -29.47 -16.18
CA GLN A 8 -4.49 -28.02 -16.19
C GLN A 8 -4.80 -27.46 -14.78
N THR A 9 -4.02 -26.59 -14.14
CA THR A 9 -2.94 -25.69 -14.58
C THR A 9 -2.05 -25.44 -13.37
N GLY A 10 -0.73 -25.47 -13.53
CA GLY A 10 0.20 -25.00 -12.51
C GLY A 10 0.03 -23.49 -12.29
N LEU A 11 -0.21 -23.08 -11.04
CA LEU A 11 0.04 -21.69 -10.66
C LEU A 11 1.55 -21.53 -10.45
N GLU A 12 2.19 -21.09 -11.52
CA GLU A 12 3.44 -20.33 -11.51
C GLU A 12 3.30 -19.24 -10.43
N LYS A 13 4.09 -19.37 -9.36
CA LYS A 13 4.18 -18.33 -8.33
C LYS A 13 4.96 -17.16 -8.94
N PRO A 14 4.36 -16.01 -9.21
CA PRO A 14 5.11 -14.90 -9.77
C PRO A 14 6.20 -14.49 -8.77
N ASP A 15 7.35 -14.16 -9.33
CA ASP A 15 8.53 -13.70 -8.65
C ASP A 15 8.18 -12.59 -7.63
N ARG A 16 8.73 -12.68 -6.41
CA ARG A 16 8.28 -11.94 -5.20
C ARG A 16 8.40 -10.41 -5.28
N ALA A 17 8.81 -9.85 -6.42
CA ALA A 17 8.94 -8.42 -6.67
C ALA A 17 7.71 -7.78 -7.33
N ASP A 18 6.75 -8.58 -7.84
CA ASP A 18 5.50 -8.10 -8.49
C ASP A 18 4.23 -8.48 -7.71
N GLU A 19 4.37 -8.80 -6.42
CA GLU A 19 3.22 -9.23 -5.62
C GLU A 19 2.29 -8.04 -5.33
N VAL A 20 1.14 -8.02 -6.01
CA VAL A 20 0.04 -7.10 -5.70
C VAL A 20 -0.49 -7.44 -4.31
N LEU A 21 -0.32 -6.51 -3.37
CA LEU A 21 -0.90 -6.61 -2.05
C LEU A 21 -2.33 -6.11 -2.09
N THR A 22 -3.22 -6.83 -1.40
CA THR A 22 -4.63 -6.51 -1.31
C THR A 22 -5.03 -6.22 0.12
N GLY A 23 -5.95 -5.29 0.28
CA GLY A 23 -6.56 -4.92 1.54
C GLY A 23 -7.93 -4.30 1.30
N MET A 24 -8.40 -3.57 2.30
CA MET A 24 -9.67 -2.85 2.26
C MET A 24 -9.44 -1.42 1.80
N GLY A 25 -10.04 -1.05 0.66
CA GLY A 25 -10.11 0.35 0.24
C GLY A 25 -10.92 1.17 1.24
N ALA A 26 -10.27 2.11 1.93
CA ALA A 26 -10.91 2.97 2.93
C ALA A 26 -11.29 4.33 2.35
N SER A 27 -10.43 4.90 1.51
CA SER A 27 -10.64 6.18 0.83
C SER A 27 -10.32 6.01 -0.65
N PRO A 28 -11.25 6.36 -1.56
CA PRO A 28 -11.07 6.16 -2.99
C PRO A 28 -9.97 7.06 -3.56
N GLY A 29 -9.45 6.66 -4.72
CA GLY A 29 -8.42 7.41 -5.45
C GLY A 29 -7.20 6.57 -5.78
N ASN A 30 -6.28 7.19 -6.51
CA ASN A 30 -5.03 6.58 -6.96
C ASN A 30 -3.87 7.52 -6.67
N ALA A 31 -2.79 6.97 -6.11
CA ALA A 31 -1.57 7.71 -5.88
C ALA A 31 -0.36 6.80 -6.08
N CYS A 32 0.74 7.40 -6.51
CA CYS A 32 2.02 6.73 -6.65
C CYS A 32 3.10 7.51 -5.89
N GLY A 33 4.06 6.78 -5.33
CA GLY A 33 5.12 7.40 -4.55
C GLY A 33 6.04 6.36 -3.90
N PRO A 34 7.19 6.81 -3.35
CA PRO A 34 8.06 5.91 -2.61
C PRO A 34 7.40 5.50 -1.29
N ALA A 35 7.42 4.20 -0.99
CA ALA A 35 6.94 3.68 0.26
C ALA A 35 7.83 4.13 1.42
N ARG A 36 7.21 4.57 2.52
CA ARG A 36 7.88 4.88 3.76
C ARG A 36 7.26 4.06 4.88
N THR A 37 7.97 3.03 5.32
CA THR A 37 7.60 2.25 6.50
C THR A 37 7.91 3.09 7.74
N VAL A 38 6.89 3.37 8.54
CA VAL A 38 7.01 4.13 9.79
C VAL A 38 6.46 3.24 10.90
N HIS A 39 7.27 2.99 11.92
CA HIS A 39 6.89 2.19 13.07
C HIS A 39 6.58 3.06 14.29
N SER A 40 7.23 4.24 14.41
CA SER A 40 7.08 5.14 15.55
C SER A 40 7.16 6.63 15.14
N ILE A 41 6.76 7.51 16.07
CA ILE A 41 6.76 8.98 15.88
C ILE A 41 8.17 9.53 15.56
N ASP A 42 9.22 8.90 16.09
CA ASP A 42 10.62 9.28 15.83
C ASP A 42 10.98 9.23 14.33
N GLU A 43 10.28 8.40 13.56
CA GLU A 43 10.52 8.23 12.13
C GLU A 43 9.69 9.21 11.27
N PHE A 44 8.83 10.03 11.87
CA PHE A 44 7.96 10.96 11.14
C PHE A 44 8.75 11.96 10.28
N SER A 45 9.92 12.38 10.76
CA SER A 45 10.81 13.27 10.00
C SER A 45 11.38 12.64 8.72
N SER A 46 11.29 11.30 8.58
CA SER A 46 11.72 10.59 7.37
C SER A 46 10.65 10.59 6.28
N VAL A 47 9.39 10.90 6.61
CA VAL A 47 8.29 10.98 5.66
C VAL A 47 8.40 12.28 4.87
N LYS A 48 8.42 12.17 3.55
CA LYS A 48 8.46 13.32 2.65
C LYS A 48 7.11 13.55 1.98
N PRO A 49 6.82 14.78 1.56
CA PRO A 49 5.65 15.06 0.74
C PRO A 49 5.67 14.19 -0.52
N GLY A 50 4.58 13.46 -0.76
CA GLY A 50 4.48 12.51 -1.87
C GLY A 50 4.84 11.06 -1.52
N ASP A 51 5.37 10.78 -0.32
CA ASP A 51 5.64 9.41 0.12
C ASP A 51 4.31 8.66 0.39
N ILE A 52 4.36 7.34 0.23
CA ILE A 52 3.28 6.45 0.62
C ILE A 52 3.57 5.94 2.03
N LEU A 53 2.74 6.34 2.99
CA LEU A 53 2.92 5.97 4.38
C LEU A 53 2.50 4.51 4.59
N VAL A 54 3.41 3.68 5.09
CA VAL A 54 3.15 2.28 5.45
C VAL A 54 3.36 2.13 6.94
N CYS A 55 2.33 1.70 7.66
CA CYS A 55 2.40 1.51 9.11
C CYS A 55 1.55 0.32 9.55
N ARG A 56 1.70 -0.12 10.80
CA ARG A 56 0.84 -1.19 11.32
C ARG A 56 -0.55 -0.67 11.67
N THR A 57 -0.57 0.42 12.42
CA THR A 57 -1.77 1.11 12.91
C THR A 57 -1.47 2.60 12.98
N THR A 58 -2.53 3.41 13.03
CA THR A 58 -2.43 4.87 13.17
C THR A 58 -3.23 5.32 14.39
N ASP A 59 -2.73 6.36 15.05
CA ASP A 59 -3.39 7.06 16.15
C ASP A 59 -3.49 8.57 15.83
N PRO A 60 -4.21 9.38 16.62
CA PRO A 60 -4.35 10.82 16.37
C PRO A 60 -3.05 11.59 16.20
N ALA A 61 -1.95 11.11 16.80
CA ALA A 61 -0.62 11.69 16.63
C ALA A 61 -0.12 11.62 15.17
N TRP A 62 -0.63 10.69 14.36
CA TRP A 62 -0.20 10.44 12.97
C TRP A 62 -0.87 11.36 11.96
N THR A 63 -1.94 12.06 12.34
CA THR A 63 -2.71 12.96 11.47
C THR A 63 -1.86 13.97 10.69
N PRO A 64 -0.79 14.58 11.24
CA PRO A 64 0.08 15.47 10.46
C PRO A 64 0.72 14.80 9.23
N LEU A 65 0.96 13.48 9.28
CA LEU A 65 1.51 12.73 8.15
C LEU A 65 0.51 12.58 7.00
N PHE A 66 -0.79 12.61 7.27
CA PHE A 66 -1.82 12.51 6.23
C PHE A 66 -1.84 13.77 5.34
N GLY A 67 -1.37 14.91 5.85
CA GLY A 67 -1.24 16.13 5.06
C GLY A 67 -0.05 16.11 4.07
N VAL A 68 0.93 15.24 4.28
CA VAL A 68 2.13 15.14 3.43
C VAL A 68 2.16 13.86 2.60
N ALA A 69 1.58 12.77 3.10
CA ALA A 69 1.57 11.49 2.41
C ALA A 69 0.65 11.53 1.18
N ALA A 70 1.08 10.89 0.10
CA ALA A 70 0.25 10.72 -1.10
C ALA A 70 -0.80 9.61 -0.94
N ALA A 71 -0.49 8.59 -0.14
CA ALA A 71 -1.39 7.48 0.17
C ALA A 71 -1.06 6.85 1.52
N ILE A 72 -2.01 6.14 2.09
CA ILE A 72 -1.87 5.45 3.38
C ILE A 72 -2.09 3.95 3.20
N ILE A 73 -1.17 3.16 3.75
CA ILE A 73 -1.26 1.71 3.83
C ILE A 73 -1.14 1.31 5.30
N THR A 74 -2.12 0.55 5.80
CA THR A 74 -2.03 -0.02 7.15
C THR A 74 -2.10 -1.54 7.13
N GLU A 75 -1.33 -2.20 7.99
CA GLU A 75 -1.45 -3.66 8.17
C GLU A 75 -2.74 -4.05 8.88
N THR A 76 -3.22 -3.18 9.77
CA THR A 76 -4.39 -3.41 10.60
C THR A 76 -5.33 -2.21 10.55
N GLY A 77 -6.60 -2.44 10.88
CA GLY A 77 -7.66 -1.45 10.79
C GLY A 77 -8.73 -1.83 9.77
N GLY A 78 -9.90 -1.22 9.92
CA GLY A 78 -11.05 -1.41 9.05
C GLY A 78 -11.69 -0.07 8.67
N MET A 79 -12.86 -0.13 8.03
CA MET A 79 -13.53 1.03 7.43
C MET A 79 -13.88 2.16 8.41
N LEU A 80 -13.96 1.87 9.71
CA LEU A 80 -14.28 2.84 10.77
C LEU A 80 -13.07 3.20 11.65
N SER A 81 -11.87 2.74 11.27
CA SER A 81 -10.64 3.05 12.01
C SER A 81 -10.20 4.49 11.82
N HIS A 82 -9.36 4.98 12.73
CA HIS A 82 -8.76 6.31 12.65
C HIS A 82 -8.17 6.60 11.26
N ALA A 83 -7.35 5.68 10.72
CA ALA A 83 -6.78 5.81 9.38
C ALA A 83 -7.83 6.00 8.28
N ALA A 84 -8.97 5.29 8.36
CA ALA A 84 -10.02 5.37 7.36
C ALA A 84 -10.71 6.73 7.38
N ILE A 85 -11.04 7.22 8.58
CA ILE A 85 -11.74 8.48 8.79
C ILE A 85 -10.85 9.63 8.31
N VAL A 86 -9.62 9.69 8.81
CA VAL A 86 -8.69 10.78 8.49
C VAL A 86 -8.31 10.76 7.00
N ALA A 87 -8.06 9.60 6.39
CA ALA A 87 -7.76 9.54 4.96
C ALA A 87 -8.89 10.12 4.08
N ARG A 88 -10.15 9.90 4.47
CA ARG A 88 -11.32 10.47 3.78
C ARG A 88 -11.41 11.98 3.97
N GLU A 89 -11.15 12.48 5.17
CA GLU A 89 -11.15 13.92 5.47
C GLU A 89 -10.08 14.67 4.66
N PHE A 90 -8.91 14.06 4.50
CA PHE A 90 -7.80 14.61 3.71
C PHE A 90 -7.94 14.34 2.21
N GLY A 91 -8.90 13.50 1.79
CA GLY A 91 -9.11 13.16 0.38
C GLY A 91 -7.96 12.35 -0.24
N ILE A 92 -7.17 11.64 0.57
CA ILE A 92 -6.05 10.82 0.09
C ILE A 92 -6.46 9.34 0.00
N PRO A 93 -5.96 8.59 -1.00
CA PRO A 93 -6.26 7.18 -1.12
C PRO A 93 -5.68 6.38 0.06
N ALA A 94 -6.47 5.44 0.58
CA ALA A 94 -6.04 4.61 1.69
C ALA A 94 -6.48 3.16 1.55
N VAL A 95 -5.57 2.24 1.87
CA VAL A 95 -5.80 0.80 1.89
C VAL A 95 -5.42 0.26 3.26
N LEU A 96 -6.38 -0.37 3.94
CA LEU A 96 -6.23 -0.85 5.31
C LEU A 96 -6.27 -2.38 5.36
N GLY A 97 -5.72 -2.96 6.42
CA GLY A 97 -5.77 -4.42 6.61
C GLY A 97 -4.87 -5.20 5.66
N VAL A 98 -3.82 -4.56 5.13
CA VAL A 98 -2.85 -5.20 4.23
C VAL A 98 -1.89 -6.06 5.04
N THR A 99 -2.23 -7.34 5.21
CA THR A 99 -1.50 -8.24 6.10
C THR A 99 -0.04 -8.41 5.65
N GLY A 100 0.91 -8.05 6.52
CA GLY A 100 2.34 -8.15 6.23
C GLY A 100 2.89 -7.03 5.37
N ALA A 101 2.18 -5.90 5.22
CA ALA A 101 2.64 -4.75 4.43
C ALA A 101 4.04 -4.29 4.87
N LEU A 102 4.34 -4.22 6.17
CA LEU A 102 5.65 -3.76 6.66
C LEU A 102 6.80 -4.73 6.32
N THR A 103 6.50 -6.01 6.15
CA THR A 103 7.49 -7.04 5.83
C THR A 103 7.65 -7.23 4.32
N ARG A 104 6.58 -7.05 3.56
CA ARG A 104 6.55 -7.23 2.10
C ARG A 104 6.97 -5.97 1.34
N ILE A 105 6.61 -4.79 1.86
CA ILE A 105 6.97 -3.51 1.26
C ILE A 105 8.32 -3.08 1.83
N ARG A 106 9.29 -2.86 0.94
CA ARG A 106 10.54 -2.19 1.32
C ARG A 106 10.38 -0.68 1.25
N SER A 107 10.85 0.01 2.29
CA SER A 107 11.00 1.47 2.26
C SER A 107 11.85 1.91 1.06
N GLY A 108 11.40 2.97 0.39
CA GLY A 108 11.98 3.52 -0.84
C GLY A 108 11.44 2.92 -2.14
N THR A 109 10.73 1.79 -2.09
CA THR A 109 10.12 1.21 -3.30
C THR A 109 8.95 2.06 -3.76
N VAL A 110 8.91 2.42 -5.04
CA VAL A 110 7.77 3.13 -5.61
C VAL A 110 6.58 2.19 -5.68
N LEU A 111 5.49 2.55 -5.02
CA LEU A 111 4.23 1.82 -5.05
C LEU A 111 3.17 2.65 -5.78
N GLU A 112 2.22 1.96 -6.37
CA GLU A 112 0.95 2.51 -6.80
C GLU A 112 -0.15 1.96 -5.88
N VAL A 113 -0.90 2.87 -5.27
CA VAL A 113 -1.98 2.55 -4.34
C VAL A 113 -3.30 2.93 -4.99
N ASN A 114 -4.22 1.98 -5.03
CA ASN A 114 -5.60 2.18 -5.44
C ASN A 114 -6.52 2.00 -4.24
N GLY A 115 -6.92 3.13 -3.65
CA GLY A 115 -7.81 3.17 -2.50
C GLY A 115 -9.26 2.79 -2.82
N THR A 116 -9.64 2.76 -4.11
CA THR A 116 -10.97 2.32 -4.56
C THR A 116 -11.07 0.79 -4.58
N ASN A 117 -10.07 0.12 -5.17
CA ASN A 117 -10.03 -1.35 -5.26
C ASN A 117 -9.36 -2.02 -4.06
N GLY A 118 -8.70 -1.25 -3.19
CA GLY A 118 -7.94 -1.80 -2.07
C GLY A 118 -6.69 -2.53 -2.52
N THR A 119 -6.06 -2.10 -3.62
CA THR A 119 -4.87 -2.76 -4.18
C THR A 119 -3.63 -1.89 -4.05
N VAL A 120 -2.50 -2.53 -3.79
CA VAL A 120 -1.19 -1.90 -3.72
C VAL A 120 -0.26 -2.73 -4.59
N ARG A 121 0.38 -2.10 -5.56
CA ARG A 121 1.33 -2.78 -6.45
C ARG A 121 2.65 -2.02 -6.50
N PRO A 122 3.80 -2.70 -6.54
CA PRO A 122 5.05 -2.04 -6.89
C PRO A 122 4.93 -1.49 -8.31
N GLN A 123 5.29 -0.23 -8.49
CA GLN A 123 5.36 0.34 -9.82
C GLN A 123 6.67 -0.15 -10.45
N PRO A 124 6.65 -0.81 -11.62
CA PRO A 124 7.88 -1.09 -12.34
C PRO A 124 8.51 0.26 -12.68
N ALA A 125 9.79 0.42 -12.29
CA ALA A 125 10.55 1.62 -12.59
C ALA A 125 10.51 1.85 -14.10
N HIS A 126 9.74 2.83 -14.55
CA HIS A 126 9.72 3.21 -15.96
C HIS A 126 11.02 3.97 -16.24
N PRO A 127 11.92 3.50 -17.12
CA PRO A 127 13.21 4.15 -17.36
C PRO A 127 13.12 5.46 -18.18
N GLY A 128 12.07 6.28 -17.98
CA GLY A 128 11.66 7.27 -18.98
C GLY A 128 11.28 8.68 -18.50
N ALA A 129 11.61 9.11 -17.29
CA ALA A 129 11.39 10.50 -16.88
C ALA A 129 12.72 11.20 -16.55
N THR A 130 13.34 11.76 -17.58
CA THR A 130 14.48 12.69 -17.54
C THR A 130 13.91 14.13 -17.55
N PRO A 131 14.63 15.15 -17.02
CA PRO A 131 14.11 16.32 -16.28
C PRO A 131 13.45 17.41 -17.11
#